data_AF-W4SBZ8-F1
#
_entry.id   AF-W4SBZ8-F1
#
_cell.length_a   1.000
_cell.length_b   1.000
_cell.length_c   1.000
_cell.angle_alpha   90.00
_cell.angle_beta   90.00
_cell.angle_gamma   90.00
#
_symmetry.space_group_name_H-M   'P 1'
#
loop_
_entity.id
_entity.type
_entity.pdbx_description
1 polymer ?
#
loop_
_entity_poly.entity_id
_entity_poly.type
_entity_poly.pdbx_seq_one_letter_code
_entity_poly.pdbx_strand_id
1 'polypeptide(L)' 'MDGQGNAARISFRNDYSEGAHPRLLQALAQASAEQNAGYGTDRHTAHAVALIRSAVA' A
#
# COMPACT_ATOMS: atom_id res chain seq x y z
N MET A 1 16.08 22.77 -8.05
CA MET A 1 16.78 22.66 -6.76
C MET A 1 16.27 23.80 -5.90
N ASP A 2 15.17 23.58 -5.19
CA ASP A 2 14.74 24.46 -4.09
C ASP A 2 14.39 23.54 -2.94
N GLY A 3 15.31 23.48 -1.98
CA GLY A 3 15.16 22.75 -0.75
C GLY A 3 14.42 23.57 0.30
N GLN A 4 14.07 22.83 1.36
CA GLN A 4 13.71 23.28 2.70
C GLN A 4 12.23 23.63 2.93
N GLY A 5 11.53 22.61 3.43
CA GLY A 5 10.96 22.67 4.78
C GLY A 5 9.87 23.69 4.99
N ASN A 6 8.63 23.27 4.82
CA ASN A 6 7.51 23.95 5.47
C ASN A 6 6.66 22.89 6.15
N ALA A 7 6.31 23.12 7.42
CA ALA A 7 5.34 22.31 8.15
C ALA A 7 4.17 22.00 7.22
N ALA A 8 3.85 20.71 7.07
CA ALA A 8 2.98 20.18 6.03
C ALA A 8 1.73 21.06 5.87
N ARG A 9 1.72 21.89 4.82
CA ARG A 9 0.53 22.64 4.44
C ARG A 9 -0.48 21.57 4.04
N ILE A 10 -1.50 21.36 4.87
CA ILE A 10 -2.52 20.35 4.61
C ILE A 10 -3.13 20.65 3.24
N SER A 11 -2.91 19.74 2.30
CA SER A 11 -3.47 19.82 0.96
C SER A 11 -4.91 19.33 1.00
N PHE A 12 -5.85 20.14 0.49
CA PHE A 12 -7.25 19.74 0.29
C PHE A 12 -7.54 19.44 -1.20
N ARG A 13 -6.50 19.11 -1.98
CA ARG A 13 -6.63 18.97 -3.44
C ARG A 13 -7.39 17.70 -3.84
N ASN A 14 -7.04 16.56 -3.25
CA ASN A 14 -7.64 15.25 -3.46
C ASN A 14 -7.17 14.28 -2.36
N ASP A 15 -7.62 13.02 -2.43
CA ASP A 15 -7.37 11.93 -1.48
C ASP A 15 -6.24 10.97 -1.90
N TYR A 16 -5.48 11.30 -2.94
CA TYR A 16 -4.38 10.48 -3.49
C TYR A 16 -3.14 11.33 -3.83
N SER A 17 -2.98 12.49 -3.21
CA SER A 17 -1.78 13.33 -3.33
C SER A 17 -0.64 12.78 -2.46
N GLU A 18 -1.00 12.10 -1.38
CA GLU A 18 -0.11 11.43 -0.46
C GLU A 18 0.20 10.01 -0.94
N GLY A 19 1.37 9.49 -0.52
CA GLY A 19 1.73 8.10 -0.76
C GLY A 19 0.92 7.12 0.09
N ALA A 20 1.16 5.82 -0.14
CA ALA A 20 0.55 4.76 0.63
C ALA A 20 0.87 4.81 2.13
N HIS A 21 -0.03 4.25 2.96
CA HIS A 21 0.18 4.11 4.40
C HIS A 21 1.50 3.39 4.71
N PRO A 22 2.29 3.81 5.73
CA PRO A 22 3.61 3.25 6.02
C PRO A 22 3.64 1.71 6.17
N ARG A 23 2.59 1.13 6.77
CA ARG A 23 2.45 -0.33 6.88
C ARG A 23 2.32 -1.04 5.53
N LEU A 24 1.67 -0.43 4.54
CA LEU A 24 1.59 -0.99 3.19
C LEU A 24 2.95 -0.95 2.50
N LEU A 25 3.68 0.17 2.62
CA LEU A 25 5.03 0.29 2.09
C LEU A 25 6.00 -0.73 2.71
N GLN A 26 5.91 -0.96 4.02
CA GLN A 26 6.68 -1.99 4.71
C GLN A 26 6.34 -3.40 4.21
N ALA A 27 5.06 -3.71 4.04
CA ALA A 27 4.62 -5.01 3.52
C ALA A 27 5.12 -5.25 2.09
N LEU A 28 5.10 -4.22 1.23
CA LEU A 28 5.67 -4.30 -0.11
C LEU A 28 7.19 -4.55 -0.08
N ALA A 29 7.92 -3.86 0.80
CA ALA A 29 9.35 -4.09 0.97
C ALA A 29 9.66 -5.53 1.40
N GLN A 30 8.86 -6.09 2.32
CA GLN A 30 9.00 -7.49 2.74
C GLN A 30 8.67 -8.47 1.61
N ALA A 31 7.55 -8.26 0.91
CA ALA A 31 7.13 -9.10 -0.21
C ALA A 31 8.12 -9.09 -1.39
N SER A 32 8.91 -8.03 -1.55
CA SER A 32 9.93 -7.93 -2.60
C SER A 32 11.05 -8.97 -2.48
N ALA A 33 11.27 -9.53 -1.28
CA ALA A 33 12.25 -10.58 -1.04
C ALA A 33 11.71 -11.99 -1.35
N GLU A 34 10.47 -12.11 -1.83
CA GLU A 34 9.75 -13.36 -2.01
C GLU A 34 9.47 -13.63 -3.49
N GLN A 35 9.61 -14.88 -3.92
CA GLN A 35 9.07 -15.30 -5.22
C GLN A 35 7.56 -15.48 -5.11
N ASN A 36 6.82 -14.84 -6.00
CA ASN A 36 5.37 -14.88 -6.05
C ASN A 36 4.90 -15.27 -7.46
N ALA A 37 3.83 -16.06 -7.52
CA ALA A 37 3.20 -16.38 -8.79
C ALA A 37 2.56 -15.12 -9.40
N GLY A 38 2.58 -14.99 -10.72
CA GLY A 38 2.01 -13.83 -11.41
C GLY A 38 0.48 -13.84 -11.47
N TYR A 39 -0.08 -12.77 -12.03
CA TYR A 39 -1.50 -12.68 -12.42
C TYR A 39 -2.51 -12.94 -11.28
N GLY A 40 -2.18 -12.53 -10.05
CA GLY A 40 -3.07 -12.64 -8.89
C GLY A 40 -3.24 -14.07 -8.35
N THR A 41 -2.33 -14.97 -8.69
CA THR A 41 -2.36 -16.37 -8.22
C THR A 41 -1.43 -16.61 -7.03
N ASP A 42 -0.91 -15.54 -6.43
CA ASP A 42 -0.01 -15.57 -5.29
C ASP A 42 -0.72 -15.63 -3.94
N ARG A 43 0.08 -15.83 -2.88
CA ARG A 43 -0.40 -15.97 -1.51
C ARG A 43 -1.01 -14.68 -0.94
N HIS A 44 -0.52 -13.51 -1.33
CA HIS A 44 -1.01 -12.22 -0.84
C HIS A 44 -2.40 -11.96 -1.40
N THR A 45 -2.60 -12.25 -2.70
CA THR A 45 -3.93 -12.19 -3.32
C THR A 45 -4.91 -13.17 -2.66
N ALA A 46 -4.51 -14.43 -2.43
CA ALA A 46 -5.36 -15.41 -1.77
C ALA A 46 -5.75 -14.98 -0.34
N HIS A 47 -4.81 -14.43 0.42
CA HIS A 47 -5.07 -13.93 1.77
C HIS A 47 -6.02 -12.73 1.77
N ALA A 48 -5.83 -11.76 0.86
CA ALA A 48 -6.74 -10.62 0.71
C ALA A 48 -8.17 -11.06 0.38
N VAL A 49 -8.35 -12.04 -0.52
CA VAL A 49 -9.66 -12.61 -0.84
C VAL A 49 -10.34 -13.21 0.40
N ALA A 50 -9.59 -13.94 1.23
CA ALA A 50 -10.12 -14.52 2.47
C ALA A 50 -10.57 -13.44 3.47
N LEU A 51 -9.75 -12.41 3.68
CA LEU A 51 -10.08 -11.28 4.56
C LEU A 51 -11.32 -10.52 4.09
N ILE A 52 -11.40 -10.21 2.80
CA ILE A 52 -12.56 -9.50 2.22
C ILE A 52 -13.83 -10.33 2.40
N ARG A 53 -13.79 -11.63 2.05
CA ARG A 53 -14.93 -12.54 2.26
C ARG A 53 -15.36 -12.59 3.71
N SER A 54 -14.41 -12.65 4.65
CA SER A 54 -14.71 -12.64 6.08
C SER A 54 -15.33 -11.33 6.57
N ALA A 55 -15.00 -10.19 5.95
CA ALA A 55 -15.50 -8.88 6.36
C ALA A 55 -16.91 -8.59 5.82
N VAL A 56 -17.34 -9.29 4.77
CA VAL A 56 -18.65 -9.10 4.12
C VAL A 56 -19.63 -10.26 4.34
N ALA A 57 -19.19 -11.33 5.02
CA ALA A 57 -20.04 -12.43 5.44
C ALA A 57 -20.95 -12.01 6.61
#